data_AF-A0AAN8DCI4-F1
#
_entry.id   AF-A0AAN8DCI4-F1
#
_cell.length_a   1.000
_cell.length_b   1.000
_cell.length_c   1.000
_cell.angle_alpha   90.00
_cell.angle_beta   90.00
_cell.angle_gamma   90.00
#
_symmetry.space_group_name_H-M   'P 1'
#
loop_
_entity.id
_entity.type
_entity.pdbx_description
1 polymer ?
#
loop_
_entity_poly.entity_id
_entity_poly.type
_entity_poly.pdbx_seq_one_letter_code
_entity_poly.pdbx_strand_id
1 'polypeptide(L)'
;MGTQLSLDVIVVALFATTVANAGILSTCIPKGWIPPFLNAGSGVAEGRGGLKFHMLLLNERITAVAETNVIPLGSFMPIWATVAQESHQPLLLLMEECVAATTPELQANSNVYPIITNKGCLLDSEKGNSMFLQRYHSSAITLYLQSFKFGLGEEVYIHCKLLAWDPEVLSESKKACHYVKENERWELLDDPMQSSICDCCSRTCNTCSKRGDEWESNGFRHTSVLGPLIIMDPSQQNTHNASDVSIADQD
;
A
#
# COMPACT_ATOMS: atom_id res chain seq x y z
N MET A 1 36.13 26.71 -39.33
CA MET A 1 34.72 26.95 -38.97
C MET A 1 33.99 25.64 -39.20
N GLY A 2 34.12 24.76 -38.22
CA GLY A 2 33.82 23.34 -38.33
C GLY A 2 32.45 23.02 -37.75
N THR A 3 31.67 22.34 -38.58
CA THR A 3 30.52 21.48 -38.30
C THR A 3 30.59 20.75 -36.95
N GLN A 4 30.01 21.34 -35.91
CA GLN A 4 29.77 20.67 -34.62
C GLN A 4 28.46 21.14 -34.01
N LEU A 5 27.40 21.18 -34.82
CA LEU A 5 26.04 21.49 -34.38
C LEU A 5 24.98 20.57 -35.01
N SER A 6 25.38 19.50 -35.71
CA SER A 6 24.44 18.62 -36.44
C SER A 6 24.30 17.20 -35.87
N LEU A 7 25.14 16.79 -34.92
CA LEU A 7 25.04 15.46 -34.32
C LEU A 7 24.05 15.42 -33.15
N ASP A 8 23.99 16.49 -32.33
CA ASP A 8 23.12 16.50 -31.14
C ASP A 8 21.62 16.54 -31.48
N VAL A 9 21.24 17.20 -32.59
CA VAL A 9 19.83 17.25 -33.04
C VAL A 9 19.37 15.90 -33.61
N ILE A 10 20.25 15.17 -34.29
CA ILE A 10 19.94 13.86 -34.87
C ILE A 10 19.79 12.80 -33.77
N VAL A 11 20.58 12.88 -32.69
CA VAL A 11 20.47 11.97 -31.54
C VAL A 11 19.14 12.19 -30.81
N VAL A 12 18.71 13.44 -30.58
CA VAL A 12 17.40 13.73 -29.96
C VAL A 12 16.24 13.26 -30.84
N ALA A 13 16.35 13.40 -32.17
CA ALA A 13 15.32 12.95 -33.09
C ALA A 13 15.21 11.40 -33.19
N LEU A 14 16.32 10.67 -33.06
CA LEU A 14 16.31 9.20 -33.06
C LEU A 14 15.71 8.61 -31.79
N PHE A 15 15.93 9.22 -30.61
CA PHE A 15 15.28 8.79 -29.37
C PHE A 15 13.77 9.12 -29.34
N ALA A 16 13.33 10.15 -30.06
CA ALA A 16 11.91 10.50 -30.13
C ALA A 16 11.07 9.50 -30.95
N THR A 17 11.70 8.67 -31.80
CA THR A 17 10.98 7.75 -32.71
C THR A 17 10.81 6.31 -32.22
N THR A 18 11.28 5.94 -31.02
CA THR A 18 11.15 4.56 -30.50
C THR A 18 10.23 4.41 -29.28
N VAL A 19 9.49 5.43 -28.87
CA VAL A 19 8.51 5.32 -27.76
C VAL A 19 7.05 5.26 -28.25
N ALA A 20 6.83 5.12 -29.56
CA ALA A 20 5.50 5.01 -30.15
C ALA A 20 4.93 3.57 -30.19
N ASN A 21 5.46 2.64 -29.38
CA ASN A 21 4.93 1.28 -29.34
C ASN A 21 5.05 0.64 -27.95
N ALA A 22 4.44 1.28 -26.95
CA ALA A 22 4.10 0.65 -25.67
C ALA A 22 2.58 0.46 -25.56
N GLY A 23 1.99 -0.13 -26.60
CA GLY A 23 0.65 -0.68 -26.56
C GLY A 23 0.72 -2.20 -26.41
N ILE A 24 1.02 -2.70 -25.20
CA ILE A 24 0.62 -4.02 -24.69
C ILE A 24 0.68 -3.91 -23.15
N LEU A 25 -0.39 -3.44 -22.54
CA LEU A 25 -1.12 -4.10 -21.44
C LEU A 25 -2.37 -3.27 -21.09
N SER A 26 -3.15 -2.86 -22.10
CA SER A 26 -4.52 -2.42 -21.88
C SER A 26 -5.41 -3.64 -22.03
N THR A 27 -5.52 -4.46 -20.99
CA THR A 27 -6.67 -5.32 -20.85
C THR A 27 -7.86 -4.40 -20.60
N CYS A 28 -8.76 -4.31 -21.60
CA CYS A 28 -10.02 -3.61 -21.47
C CYS A 28 -10.87 -4.32 -20.41
N ILE A 29 -10.72 -3.92 -19.15
CA ILE A 29 -11.73 -4.18 -18.12
C ILE A 29 -12.90 -3.26 -18.47
N PRO A 30 -14.11 -3.79 -18.73
CA PRO A 30 -15.28 -2.96 -18.99
C PRO A 30 -15.48 -1.98 -17.84
N LYS A 31 -15.73 -0.70 -18.15
CA LYS A 31 -16.05 0.31 -17.13
C LYS A 31 -17.23 -0.20 -16.29
N GLY A 32 -16.96 -0.51 -15.02
CA GLY A 32 -17.98 -0.83 -14.01
C GLY A 32 -18.13 -2.30 -13.62
N TRP A 33 -17.30 -3.23 -14.13
CA TRP A 33 -17.35 -4.63 -13.66
C TRP A 33 -15.94 -5.19 -13.43
N ILE A 34 -15.59 -5.38 -12.16
CA ILE A 34 -14.45 -6.18 -11.74
C ILE A 34 -15.02 -7.55 -11.33
N PRO A 35 -14.79 -8.62 -12.10
CA PRO A 35 -15.23 -9.96 -11.70
C PRO A 35 -14.64 -10.31 -10.32
N PRO A 36 -15.47 -10.78 -9.36
CA PRO A 36 -15.01 -11.13 -8.01
C PRO A 36 -13.88 -12.18 -7.98
N PHE A 37 -13.76 -12.96 -9.05
CA PHE A 37 -12.86 -14.10 -9.15
C PHE A 37 -11.50 -13.79 -9.79
N LEU A 38 -11.26 -12.56 -10.26
CA LEU A 38 -10.07 -12.28 -11.08
C LEU A 38 -8.91 -11.62 -10.35
N ASN A 39 -9.03 -11.22 -9.08
CA ASN A 39 -7.89 -10.80 -8.29
C ASN A 39 -8.15 -11.04 -6.80
N ALA A 40 -7.28 -11.82 -6.18
CA ALA A 40 -7.26 -12.02 -4.74
C ALA A 40 -6.75 -10.73 -4.07
N GLY A 41 -7.50 -10.16 -3.13
CA GLY A 41 -7.12 -8.90 -2.49
C GLY A 41 -7.24 -7.69 -3.43
N SER A 42 -8.46 -7.31 -3.76
CA SER A 42 -8.73 -6.04 -4.46
C SER A 42 -9.88 -5.30 -3.77
N GLY A 43 -9.66 -4.03 -3.44
CA GLY A 43 -10.64 -3.11 -2.89
C GLY A 43 -10.78 -1.88 -3.78
N VAL A 44 -12.01 -1.54 -4.16
CA VAL A 44 -12.32 -0.32 -4.92
C VAL A 44 -13.41 0.44 -4.21
N ALA A 45 -13.23 1.75 -4.06
CA ALA A 45 -14.24 2.57 -3.42
C ALA A 45 -14.16 4.05 -3.83
N GLU A 46 -15.29 4.75 -3.74
CA GLU A 46 -15.46 6.12 -4.26
C GLU A 46 -15.40 7.16 -3.11
N GLY A 47 -14.52 8.15 -3.25
CA GLY A 47 -14.36 9.25 -2.32
C GLY A 47 -15.15 10.50 -2.70
N ARG A 48 -15.12 11.49 -1.81
CA ARG A 48 -15.69 12.83 -2.08
C ARG A 48 -14.99 13.45 -3.32
N GLY A 49 -15.73 14.23 -4.11
CA GLY A 49 -15.21 14.84 -5.34
C GLY A 49 -15.10 13.89 -6.55
N GLY A 50 -15.70 12.70 -6.49
CA GLY A 50 -15.72 11.72 -7.59
C GLY A 50 -14.39 10.97 -7.79
N LEU A 51 -13.49 11.03 -6.80
CA LEU A 51 -12.22 10.32 -6.81
C LEU A 51 -12.45 8.83 -6.58
N LYS A 52 -11.81 7.98 -7.40
CA LYS A 52 -11.87 6.52 -7.22
C LYS A 52 -10.57 6.02 -6.62
N PHE A 53 -10.68 5.39 -5.46
CA PHE A 53 -9.57 4.78 -4.76
C PHE A 53 -9.53 3.29 -5.09
N HIS A 54 -8.32 2.79 -5.32
CA HIS A 54 -8.05 1.38 -5.56
C HIS A 54 -6.98 0.93 -4.57
N MET A 55 -7.14 -0.27 -4.02
CA MET A 55 -6.16 -0.93 -3.16
C MET A 55 -6.05 -2.39 -3.58
N LEU A 56 -4.84 -2.83 -3.93
CA LEU A 56 -4.58 -4.12 -4.55
C LEU A 56 -3.41 -4.80 -3.85
N LEU A 57 -3.49 -6.12 -3.72
CA LEU A 57 -2.35 -6.97 -3.41
C LEU A 57 -1.56 -7.21 -4.72
N LEU A 58 -0.26 -6.99 -4.70
CA LEU A 58 0.62 -7.26 -5.83
C LEU A 58 1.38 -8.58 -5.63
N ASN A 59 1.86 -9.16 -6.73
CA ASN A 59 2.78 -10.29 -6.68
C ASN A 59 4.14 -9.89 -6.08
N GLU A 60 4.96 -10.87 -5.68
CA GLU A 60 6.28 -10.64 -5.06
C GLU A 60 7.22 -9.78 -5.91
N ARG A 61 7.06 -9.83 -7.24
CA ARG A 61 7.86 -9.04 -8.19
C ARG A 61 7.35 -7.61 -8.38
N ILE A 62 6.20 -7.26 -7.79
CA ILE A 62 5.56 -5.94 -7.88
C ILE A 62 5.32 -5.55 -9.35
N THR A 63 4.91 -6.53 -10.16
CA THR A 63 4.73 -6.37 -11.62
C THR A 63 3.27 -6.48 -12.05
N ALA A 64 2.46 -7.19 -11.27
CA ALA A 64 1.05 -7.42 -11.54
C ALA A 64 0.31 -7.63 -10.22
N VAL A 65 -1.03 -7.61 -10.30
CA VAL A 65 -1.90 -7.99 -9.19
C VAL A 65 -1.64 -9.45 -8.83
N ALA A 66 -1.72 -9.77 -7.54
CA ALA A 66 -1.51 -11.12 -7.06
C ALA A 66 -2.61 -12.07 -7.55
N GLU A 67 -2.19 -13.24 -8.04
CA GLU A 67 -3.09 -14.31 -8.46
C GLU A 67 -3.59 -15.16 -7.27
N THR A 68 -2.94 -15.03 -6.11
CA THR A 68 -3.25 -15.74 -4.87
C THR A 68 -3.44 -14.76 -3.71
N ASN A 69 -4.37 -15.09 -2.81
CA ASN A 69 -4.56 -14.41 -1.53
C ASN A 69 -3.95 -15.19 -0.35
N VAL A 70 -3.30 -16.32 -0.62
CA VAL A 70 -2.63 -17.13 0.40
C VAL A 70 -1.21 -16.62 0.58
N ILE A 71 -0.93 -16.10 1.78
CA ILE A 71 0.34 -15.48 2.13
C ILE A 71 1.05 -16.33 3.18
N PRO A 72 2.22 -16.92 2.88
CA PRO A 72 3.01 -17.63 3.88
C PRO A 72 3.44 -16.68 5.01
N LEU A 73 3.29 -17.10 6.26
CA LEU A 73 3.70 -16.31 7.42
C LEU A 73 5.18 -15.91 7.32
N GLY A 74 5.47 -14.63 7.55
CA GLY A 74 6.81 -14.04 7.46
C GLY A 74 7.24 -13.61 6.05
N SER A 75 6.50 -14.01 5.00
CA SER A 75 6.72 -13.51 3.64
C SER A 75 6.22 -12.07 3.49
N PHE A 76 6.67 -11.37 2.45
CA PHE A 76 6.21 -10.03 2.13
C PHE A 76 4.98 -10.06 1.21
N MET A 77 4.02 -9.20 1.52
CA MET A 77 2.82 -8.96 0.73
C MET A 77 2.77 -7.48 0.33
N PRO A 78 3.20 -7.11 -0.90
CA PRO A 78 3.14 -5.74 -1.37
C PRO A 78 1.69 -5.30 -1.57
N ILE A 79 1.27 -4.27 -0.84
CA ILE A 79 -0.04 -3.65 -0.95
C ILE A 79 0.13 -2.31 -1.66
N TRP A 80 -0.50 -2.18 -2.81
CA TRP A 80 -0.48 -0.97 -3.60
C TRP A 80 -1.82 -0.26 -3.51
N ALA A 81 -1.82 1.05 -3.27
CA ALA A 81 -3.00 1.87 -3.35
C ALA A 81 -2.80 3.02 -4.32
N THR A 82 -3.86 3.42 -5.01
CA THR A 82 -3.87 4.59 -5.89
C THR A 82 -5.20 5.33 -5.85
N VAL A 83 -5.17 6.60 -6.26
CA VAL A 83 -6.36 7.40 -6.52
C VAL A 83 -6.38 7.84 -8.00
N ALA A 84 -7.47 7.50 -8.69
CA ALA A 84 -7.70 7.94 -10.06
C ALA A 84 -8.10 9.41 -10.08
N GLN A 85 -7.34 10.21 -10.82
CA GLN A 85 -7.50 11.65 -10.94
C GLN A 85 -8.01 11.96 -12.36
N GLU A 86 -9.29 11.70 -12.65
CA GLU A 86 -9.81 11.93 -14.01
C GLU A 86 -9.77 13.42 -14.41
N SER A 87 -9.83 14.36 -13.46
CA SER A 87 -9.76 15.83 -13.73
C SER A 87 -9.32 16.68 -12.52
N HIS A 88 -8.56 16.11 -11.58
CA HIS A 88 -8.09 16.81 -10.39
C HIS A 88 -6.63 17.28 -10.54
N GLN A 89 -6.24 18.31 -9.79
CA GLN A 89 -4.83 18.71 -9.64
C GLN A 89 -3.99 17.53 -9.09
N PRO A 90 -2.66 17.53 -9.27
CA PRO A 90 -1.82 16.44 -8.76
C PRO A 90 -2.03 16.22 -7.25
N LEU A 91 -2.45 15.01 -6.89
CA LEU A 91 -2.66 14.59 -5.50
C LEU A 91 -1.53 13.67 -5.04
N LEU A 92 -1.19 13.78 -3.76
CA LEU A 92 -0.40 12.83 -3.00
C LEU A 92 -1.32 11.87 -2.27
N LEU A 93 -1.14 10.56 -2.47
CA LEU A 93 -1.88 9.55 -1.73
C LEU A 93 -1.13 9.14 -0.47
N LEU A 94 -1.80 9.20 0.67
CA LEU A 94 -1.29 8.79 1.98
C LEU A 94 -2.15 7.67 2.56
N MET A 95 -1.54 6.76 3.29
CA MET A 95 -2.22 5.81 4.18
C MET A 95 -2.19 6.39 5.60
N GLU A 96 -3.29 6.99 6.06
CA GLU A 96 -3.34 7.62 7.39
C GLU A 96 -3.37 6.57 8.52
N GLU A 97 -4.18 5.53 8.35
CA GLU A 97 -4.35 4.44 9.31
C GLU A 97 -4.66 3.15 8.57
N CYS A 98 -4.05 2.03 8.97
CA CYS A 98 -4.38 0.70 8.46
C CYS A 98 -4.43 -0.31 9.61
N VAL A 99 -5.44 -1.15 9.61
CA VAL A 99 -5.60 -2.25 10.57
C VAL A 99 -5.97 -3.53 9.84
N ALA A 100 -5.52 -4.67 10.35
CA ALA A 100 -6.02 -5.97 9.92
C ALA A 100 -7.10 -6.46 10.88
N ALA A 101 -8.13 -7.12 10.34
CA ALA A 101 -9.23 -7.72 11.07
C ALA A 101 -9.63 -9.03 10.41
N THR A 102 -10.34 -9.90 11.11
CA THR A 102 -10.87 -11.16 10.54
C THR A 102 -12.27 -10.98 9.92
N THR A 103 -12.72 -9.74 9.75
CA THR A 103 -14.03 -9.39 9.21
C THR A 103 -13.92 -8.33 8.11
N PRO A 104 -14.77 -8.40 7.07
CA PRO A 104 -14.82 -7.40 6.00
C PRO A 104 -15.37 -6.04 6.44
N GLU A 105 -16.11 -5.98 7.56
CA GLU A 105 -16.53 -4.75 8.22
C GLU A 105 -16.00 -4.65 9.65
N LEU A 106 -15.58 -3.45 10.06
CA LEU A 106 -15.13 -3.16 11.43
C LEU A 106 -16.31 -2.75 12.32
N GLN A 107 -16.38 -3.36 13.51
CA GLN A 107 -17.28 -2.96 14.60
C GLN A 107 -16.47 -2.42 15.77
N ALA A 108 -17.14 -1.75 16.71
CA ALA A 108 -16.48 -1.11 17.86
C ALA A 108 -15.66 -2.09 18.74
N ASN A 109 -15.99 -3.38 18.72
CA ASN A 109 -15.33 -4.44 19.48
C ASN A 109 -14.54 -5.42 18.60
N SER A 110 -14.32 -5.11 17.31
CA SER A 110 -13.51 -5.95 16.43
C SER A 110 -12.11 -6.10 17.00
N ASN A 111 -11.62 -7.34 17.07
CA ASN A 111 -10.21 -7.61 17.35
C ASN A 111 -9.39 -7.20 16.12
N VAL A 112 -8.44 -6.29 16.28
CA VAL A 112 -7.67 -5.72 15.18
C VAL A 112 -6.17 -5.73 15.47
N TYR A 113 -5.38 -5.92 14.41
CA TYR A 113 -3.93 -5.75 14.42
C TYR A 113 -3.57 -4.40 13.78
N PRO A 114 -2.96 -3.46 14.52
CA PRO A 114 -2.58 -2.16 13.97
C PRO A 114 -1.34 -2.27 13.08
N ILE A 115 -1.44 -1.79 11.84
CA ILE A 115 -0.35 -1.78 10.85
C ILE A 115 0.23 -0.37 10.71
N ILE A 116 -0.62 0.58 10.34
CA ILE A 116 -0.29 2.01 10.23
C ILE A 116 -1.17 2.76 11.22
N THR A 117 -0.56 3.60 12.05
CA THR A 117 -1.25 4.40 13.05
C THR A 117 -0.73 5.83 13.01
N ASN A 118 -1.27 6.69 13.90
CA ASN A 118 -0.67 7.99 14.18
C ASN A 118 -0.46 8.88 12.93
N LYS A 119 -1.43 8.83 12.00
CA LYS A 119 -1.47 9.62 10.76
C LYS A 119 -0.29 9.31 9.82
N GLY A 120 -0.12 8.04 9.48
CA GLY A 120 0.89 7.58 8.53
C GLY A 120 2.21 7.08 9.11
N CYS A 121 2.26 6.76 10.41
CA CYS A 121 3.39 6.04 11.00
C CYS A 121 3.18 4.53 10.83
N LEU A 122 4.03 3.86 10.05
CA LEU A 122 4.00 2.42 9.86
C LEU A 122 4.50 1.70 11.13
N LEU A 123 3.63 1.51 12.11
CA LEU A 123 3.96 0.87 13.39
C LEU A 123 4.57 -0.52 13.21
N ASP A 124 4.12 -1.27 12.20
CA ASP A 124 4.63 -2.61 11.92
C ASP A 124 6.13 -2.61 11.57
N SER A 125 6.69 -1.52 11.02
CA SER A 125 8.13 -1.41 10.69
C SER A 125 9.06 -1.35 11.92
N GLU A 126 8.53 -0.96 13.08
CA GLU A 126 9.31 -0.92 14.32
C GLU A 126 9.61 -2.34 14.83
N LYS A 127 8.66 -3.28 14.64
CA LYS A 127 8.76 -4.67 15.12
C LYS A 127 9.13 -5.65 14.02
N GLY A 128 8.48 -5.54 12.87
CA GLY A 128 8.69 -6.33 11.65
C GLY A 128 9.68 -5.66 10.69
N ASN A 129 9.76 -6.16 9.46
CA ASN A 129 10.62 -5.60 8.41
C ASN A 129 9.83 -4.86 7.32
N SER A 130 8.64 -4.39 7.69
CA SER A 130 7.73 -3.69 6.78
C SER A 130 8.25 -2.29 6.46
N MET A 131 8.01 -1.83 5.23
CA MET A 131 8.44 -0.50 4.79
C MET A 131 7.51 0.06 3.71
N PHE A 132 7.59 1.37 3.48
CA PHE A 132 7.05 1.96 2.26
C PHE A 132 8.12 1.95 1.18
N LEU A 133 7.74 1.57 -0.04
CA LEU A 133 8.64 1.66 -1.20
C LEU A 133 8.57 3.05 -1.83
N GLN A 134 9.68 3.47 -2.43
CA GLN A 134 9.76 4.72 -3.18
C GLN A 134 8.64 4.81 -4.22
N ARG A 135 7.98 5.96 -4.28
CA ARG A 135 6.87 6.20 -5.21
C ARG A 135 7.38 6.37 -6.63
N TYR A 136 6.63 5.80 -7.58
CA TYR A 136 6.77 6.15 -9.00
C TYR A 136 5.85 7.33 -9.40
N HIS A 137 4.67 7.43 -8.78
CA HIS A 137 3.71 8.52 -8.95
C HIS A 137 3.17 8.97 -7.58
N SER A 138 2.98 10.28 -7.38
CA SER A 138 2.48 10.84 -6.09
C SER A 138 1.11 10.27 -5.69
N SER A 139 0.27 9.97 -6.68
CA SER A 139 -1.08 9.43 -6.47
C SER A 139 -1.14 7.94 -6.17
N ALA A 140 0.02 7.31 -5.96
CA ALA A 140 0.12 5.91 -5.58
C ALA A 140 1.11 5.73 -4.44
N ILE A 141 0.85 4.74 -3.59
CA ILE A 141 1.73 4.35 -2.49
C ILE A 141 1.81 2.82 -2.43
N THR A 142 3.01 2.30 -2.18
CA THR A 142 3.23 0.86 -2.01
C THR A 142 3.72 0.59 -0.61
N LEU A 143 2.93 -0.14 0.16
CA LEU A 143 3.30 -0.69 1.46
C LEU A 143 3.84 -2.11 1.25
N TYR A 144 5.12 -2.32 1.52
CA TYR A 144 5.75 -3.64 1.52
C TYR A 144 5.64 -4.24 2.92
N LEU A 145 4.49 -4.88 3.18
CA LEU A 145 4.11 -5.40 4.49
C LEU A 145 4.64 -6.82 4.66
N GLN A 146 5.42 -7.06 5.72
CA GLN A 146 5.74 -8.42 6.13
C GLN A 146 4.51 -9.04 6.81
N SER A 147 4.10 -10.22 6.35
CA SER A 147 2.97 -10.93 6.96
C SER A 147 3.27 -11.27 8.42
N PHE A 148 2.22 -11.17 9.24
CA PHE A 148 2.27 -11.20 10.69
C PHE A 148 1.38 -12.30 11.24
N LYS A 149 1.60 -12.67 12.50
CA LYS A 149 0.83 -13.72 13.17
C LYS A 149 -0.50 -13.18 13.69
N PHE A 150 -1.52 -13.16 12.84
CA PHE A 150 -2.88 -12.75 13.18
C PHE A 150 -3.88 -13.46 12.26
N GLY A 151 -4.97 -14.00 12.82
CA GLY A 151 -5.98 -14.74 12.04
C GLY A 151 -5.38 -15.88 11.21
N LEU A 152 -4.43 -16.65 11.77
CA LEU A 152 -3.74 -17.71 11.02
C LEU A 152 -4.73 -18.76 10.52
N GLY A 153 -4.70 -19.04 9.21
CA GLY A 153 -5.63 -19.97 8.55
C GLY A 153 -7.06 -19.44 8.40
N GLU A 154 -7.35 -18.24 8.92
CA GLU A 154 -8.62 -17.55 8.77
C GLU A 154 -8.54 -16.52 7.64
N GLU A 155 -9.71 -15.97 7.26
CA GLU A 155 -9.75 -14.81 6.38
C GLU A 155 -9.36 -13.55 7.15
N VAL A 156 -8.44 -12.77 6.57
CA VAL A 156 -7.94 -11.50 7.09
C VAL A 156 -8.22 -10.41 6.07
N TYR A 157 -8.68 -9.26 6.56
CA TYR A 157 -9.02 -8.08 5.78
C TYR A 157 -8.18 -6.91 6.28
N ILE A 158 -7.55 -6.17 5.38
CA ILE A 158 -6.78 -4.97 5.68
C ILE A 158 -7.62 -3.75 5.35
N HIS A 159 -7.98 -3.01 6.40
CA HIS A 159 -8.78 -1.80 6.33
C HIS A 159 -7.85 -0.61 6.40
N CYS A 160 -7.84 0.22 5.36
CA CYS A 160 -6.98 1.39 5.28
C CYS A 160 -7.80 2.66 5.07
N LYS A 161 -7.57 3.66 5.92
CA LYS A 161 -8.00 5.05 5.71
C LYS A 161 -6.97 5.72 4.80
N LEU A 162 -7.35 5.88 3.55
CA LEU A 162 -6.59 6.57 2.52
C LEU A 162 -6.94 8.07 2.53
N LEU A 163 -5.94 8.90 2.23
CA LEU A 163 -6.10 10.34 2.09
C LEU A 163 -5.42 10.78 0.80
N ALA A 164 -6.19 11.40 -0.10
CA ALA A 164 -5.63 12.19 -1.19
C ALA A 164 -5.46 13.64 -0.74
N TRP A 165 -4.25 14.18 -0.87
CA TRP A 165 -3.83 15.46 -0.30
C TRP A 165 -2.96 16.27 -1.26
N ASP A 166 -2.72 17.53 -0.92
CA ASP A 166 -1.77 18.39 -1.62
C ASP A 166 -0.31 17.92 -1.39
N PRO A 167 0.46 17.59 -2.45
CA PRO A 167 1.84 17.13 -2.32
C PRO A 167 2.79 18.12 -1.66
N GLU A 168 2.50 19.43 -1.69
CA GLU A 168 3.41 20.46 -1.18
C GLU A 168 3.26 20.70 0.33
N VAL A 169 2.21 20.15 0.95
CA VAL A 169 1.81 20.47 2.34
C VAL A 169 1.96 19.26 3.26
N LEU A 170 3.19 18.78 3.43
CA LEU A 170 3.51 17.73 4.41
C LEU A 170 3.55 18.27 5.84
N SER A 171 3.16 17.44 6.80
CA SER A 171 3.16 17.78 8.23
C SER A 171 3.12 16.54 9.12
N GLU A 172 3.21 16.71 10.45
CA GLU A 172 2.98 15.63 11.41
C GLU A 172 1.62 14.93 11.22
N SER A 173 0.67 15.56 10.53
CA SER A 173 -0.64 15.00 10.23
C SER A 173 -0.82 14.51 8.78
N LYS A 174 0.18 14.73 7.91
CA LYS A 174 0.18 14.47 6.46
C LYS A 174 1.56 13.95 6.08
N LYS A 175 1.78 12.65 6.27
CA LYS A 175 3.07 11.98 6.11
C LYS A 175 2.90 10.49 5.84
N ALA A 176 3.95 9.86 5.36
CA ALA A 176 4.12 8.41 5.33
C ALA A 176 5.52 8.10 5.86
N CYS A 177 5.59 7.52 7.06
CA CYS A 177 6.83 7.27 7.77
C CYS A 177 7.00 5.79 8.05
N HIS A 178 8.22 5.27 7.93
CA HIS A 178 8.59 3.96 8.44
C HIS A 178 9.86 4.04 9.28
N TYR A 179 10.04 3.09 10.18
CA TYR A 179 11.21 2.98 11.03
C TYR A 179 12.30 2.21 10.29
N VAL A 180 13.46 2.83 10.15
CA VAL A 180 14.66 2.23 9.52
C VAL A 180 15.57 1.73 10.64
N LYS A 181 15.67 0.41 10.77
CA LYS A 181 16.40 -0.23 11.88
C LYS A 181 17.91 0.02 11.82
N GLU A 182 18.46 0.13 10.62
CA GLU A 182 19.88 0.40 10.38
C GLU A 182 20.32 1.75 10.95
N ASN A 183 19.41 2.74 10.92
CA ASN A 183 19.65 4.11 11.38
C ASN A 183 18.95 4.41 12.72
N GLU A 184 18.23 3.43 13.29
CA GLU A 184 17.43 3.52 14.50
C GLU A 184 16.48 4.74 14.55
N ARG A 185 15.91 5.13 13.40
CA ARG A 185 15.09 6.35 13.27
C ARG A 185 13.88 6.17 12.36
N TRP A 186 12.89 7.02 12.56
CA TRP A 186 11.79 7.18 11.62
C TRP A 186 12.24 8.01 10.42
N GLU A 187 11.92 7.54 9.21
CA GLU A 187 12.20 8.24 7.97
C GLU A 187 10.92 8.55 7.21
N LEU A 188 10.88 9.74 6.62
CA LEU A 188 9.79 10.18 5.75
C LEU A 188 10.00 9.59 4.36
N LEU A 189 8.98 8.93 3.82
CA LEU A 189 9.00 8.29 2.50
C LEU A 189 9.36 9.28 1.38
N ASP A 190 8.69 10.43 1.38
CA ASP A 190 8.70 11.36 0.25
C ASP A 190 9.99 12.21 0.21
N ASP A 191 10.56 12.52 1.37
CA ASP A 191 11.82 13.26 1.49
C ASP A 191 12.53 12.91 2.81
N PRO A 192 13.55 12.04 2.79
CA PRO A 192 14.31 11.66 3.98
C PRO A 192 14.97 12.84 4.70
N MET A 193 15.23 13.96 4.01
CA MET A 193 15.79 15.18 4.63
C MET A 193 14.78 15.89 5.54
N GLN A 194 13.49 15.66 5.34
CA GLN A 194 12.40 16.22 6.15
C GLN A 194 11.85 15.23 7.18
N SER A 195 12.62 14.20 7.54
CA SER A 195 12.19 13.16 8.49
C SER A 195 11.90 13.67 9.91
N SER A 196 12.22 14.92 10.25
CA SER A 196 11.78 15.54 11.51
C SER A 196 10.24 15.58 11.64
N ILE A 197 9.51 15.57 10.53
CA ILE A 197 8.05 15.41 10.49
C ILE A 197 7.61 14.07 11.10
N CYS A 198 8.47 13.05 11.07
CA CYS A 198 8.20 11.72 11.59
C CYS A 198 8.66 11.53 13.06
N ASP A 199 9.31 12.51 13.69
CA ASP A 199 9.79 12.39 15.08
C ASP A 199 8.64 12.12 16.07
N CYS A 200 7.43 12.57 15.72
CA CYS A 200 6.23 12.32 16.51
C CYS A 200 5.75 10.86 16.49
N CYS A 201 6.25 10.00 15.58
CA CYS A 201 5.82 8.61 15.46
C CYS A 201 6.19 7.75 16.67
N SER A 202 7.25 8.09 17.41
CA SER A 202 7.60 7.45 18.70
C SER A 202 6.73 7.91 19.87
N ARG A 203 5.80 8.85 19.62
CA ARG A 203 4.85 9.42 20.59
C ARG A 203 3.50 9.57 19.90
N THR A 204 2.70 10.55 20.31
CA THR A 204 1.46 10.91 19.63
C THR A 204 1.73 12.10 18.71
N CYS A 205 1.42 11.96 17.42
CA CYS A 205 1.49 13.05 16.44
C CYS A 205 0.34 14.02 16.65
N ASN A 206 0.65 15.31 16.66
CA ASN A 206 -0.33 16.32 16.98
C ASN A 206 -1.39 16.43 15.88
N THR A 207 -2.61 16.77 16.30
CA THR A 207 -3.72 17.15 15.41
C THR A 207 -3.75 18.65 15.15
N CYS A 208 -2.90 19.44 15.82
CA CYS A 208 -2.94 20.89 15.82
C CYS A 208 -2.65 21.48 14.43
N SER A 209 -3.70 21.62 13.63
CA SER A 209 -3.81 22.71 12.67
C SER A 209 -3.60 24.01 13.45
N LYS A 210 -2.71 24.89 13.00
CA LYS A 210 -2.62 26.24 13.57
C LYS A 210 -4.03 26.83 13.52
N ARG A 211 -4.54 27.34 14.65
CA ARG A 211 -5.86 28.00 14.73
C ARG A 211 -5.90 29.10 13.65
N GLY A 212 -6.63 28.83 12.57
CA GLY A 212 -6.64 29.66 11.36
C GLY A 212 -7.05 28.90 10.08
N ASP A 213 -6.73 27.61 9.96
CA ASP A 213 -7.11 26.80 8.80
C ASP A 213 -8.21 25.79 9.17
N GLU A 214 -9.44 26.28 9.26
CA GLU A 214 -10.63 25.48 8.99
C GLU A 214 -10.73 25.28 7.47
N TRP A 215 -9.78 24.52 6.92
CA TRP A 215 -9.88 23.99 5.56
C TRP A 215 -10.00 22.47 5.69
N GLU A 216 -11.16 22.04 6.17
CA GLU A 216 -11.71 20.70 5.91
C GLU A 216 -11.88 20.42 4.39
N SER A 217 -11.46 21.35 3.54
CA SER A 217 -11.72 21.45 2.10
C SER A 217 -10.66 20.87 1.17
N ASN A 218 -9.42 20.63 1.60
CA ASN A 218 -8.30 20.31 0.67
C ASN A 218 -7.89 18.84 0.60
N GLY A 219 -8.52 17.97 1.39
CA GLY A 219 -8.15 16.56 1.46
C GLY A 219 -9.34 15.62 1.30
N PHE A 220 -9.18 14.58 0.50
CA PHE A 220 -10.23 13.58 0.29
C PHE A 220 -9.87 12.30 1.04
N ARG A 221 -10.60 12.00 2.11
CA ARG A 221 -10.46 10.75 2.87
C ARG A 221 -11.41 9.69 2.38
N HIS A 222 -10.93 8.46 2.36
CA HIS A 222 -11.72 7.30 1.98
C HIS A 222 -11.21 6.04 2.69
N THR A 223 -12.11 5.11 3.04
CA THR A 223 -11.73 3.82 3.62
C THR A 223 -11.79 2.73 2.57
N SER A 224 -10.66 2.10 2.27
CA SER A 224 -10.59 0.94 1.38
C SER A 224 -10.33 -0.33 2.19
N VAL A 225 -10.87 -1.46 1.73
CA VAL A 225 -10.71 -2.77 2.35
C VAL A 225 -10.07 -3.73 1.34
N LEU A 226 -9.00 -4.39 1.74
CA LEU A 226 -8.28 -5.39 0.96
C LEU A 226 -8.49 -6.76 1.61
N GLY A 227 -9.11 -7.70 0.90
CA GLY A 227 -9.28 -9.06 1.36
C GLY A 227 -10.30 -9.83 0.53
N PRO A 228 -10.58 -11.10 0.88
CA PRO A 228 -9.93 -11.83 1.97
C PRO A 228 -8.48 -12.21 1.64
N LEU A 229 -7.61 -12.18 2.65
CA LEU A 229 -6.25 -12.72 2.65
C LEU A 229 -6.19 -13.93 3.60
N ILE A 230 -5.38 -14.94 3.31
CA ILE A 230 -5.23 -16.12 4.18
C ILE A 230 -3.75 -16.23 4.55
N ILE A 231 -3.43 -15.96 5.82
CA ILE A 231 -2.05 -16.10 6.31
C ILE A 231 -1.85 -17.54 6.77
N MET A 232 -1.00 -18.29 6.08
CA MET A 232 -0.72 -19.69 6.40
C MET A 232 0.62 -19.84 7.12
N ASP A 233 0.66 -20.61 8.21
CA ASP A 233 1.89 -21.02 8.85
C ASP A 233 2.37 -22.34 8.22
N PRO A 234 3.48 -22.36 7.47
CA PRO A 234 3.97 -23.57 6.81
C PRO A 234 4.29 -24.71 7.80
N SER A 235 4.57 -24.38 9.06
CA SER A 235 4.91 -25.39 10.08
C SER A 235 3.70 -26.22 10.54
N GLN A 236 2.48 -25.69 10.40
CA GLN A 236 1.22 -26.35 10.77
C GLN A 236 0.74 -27.37 9.72
N GLN A 237 1.34 -27.36 8.52
CA GLN A 237 1.00 -28.31 7.46
C GLN A 237 1.58 -29.71 7.74
N ASN A 238 2.64 -29.79 8.55
CA ASN A 238 3.29 -31.05 8.92
C ASN A 238 2.58 -31.83 10.05
N THR A 239 1.71 -31.20 10.83
CA THR A 239 1.00 -31.86 11.95
C THR A 239 -0.27 -32.59 11.51
N HIS A 240 -0.88 -32.17 10.40
CA HIS A 240 -2.03 -32.88 9.81
C HIS A 240 -1.62 -34.12 8.99
N ASN A 241 -0.42 -34.14 8.42
CA ASN A 241 0.09 -35.33 7.71
C ASN A 241 0.67 -36.40 8.65
N ALA A 242 0.99 -36.03 9.90
CA ALA A 242 1.52 -36.97 10.89
C ALA A 242 0.43 -37.69 11.71
N SER A 243 -0.82 -37.21 11.67
CA SER A 243 -1.94 -37.78 12.42
C SER A 243 -2.69 -38.90 11.66
N ASP A 244 -2.41 -39.09 10.36
CA ASP A 244 -3.05 -40.11 9.51
C ASP A 244 -2.21 -41.40 9.30
N VAL A 245 -1.06 -41.55 9.97
CA VAL A 245 -0.13 -42.69 9.74
C VAL A 245 -0.03 -43.67 10.92
N SER A 246 -0.81 -43.53 12.00
CA SER A 246 -0.69 -44.41 13.19
C SER A 246 -1.86 -45.36 13.46
N ILE A 247 -2.67 -45.72 12.47
CA ILE A 247 -3.69 -46.78 12.61
C ILE A 247 -3.64 -47.74 11.42
N ALA A 248 -2.54 -48.49 11.29
CA ALA A 248 -2.49 -49.74 10.52
C ALA A 248 -1.23 -50.51 10.92
N ASP A 249 -1.28 -51.22 12.04
CA ASP A 249 -0.55 -52.48 12.24
C ASP A 249 -1.04 -53.15 13.54
N GLN A 250 -2.11 -53.93 13.39
CA GLN A 250 -2.52 -54.98 14.30
C GLN A 250 -3.22 -56.06 13.47
N ASP A 251 -2.43 -57.00 12.95
CA ASP A 251 -2.72 -58.44 12.91
C ASP A 251 -1.49 -59.23 12.41
#